data_AF-A0A537PFR8-F1
#
_entry.id   AF-A0A537PFR8-F1
#
_cell.length_a   1.000
_cell.length_b   1.000
_cell.length_c   1.000
_cell.angle_alpha   90.00
_cell.angle_beta   90.00
_cell.angle_gamma   90.00
#
_symmetry.space_group_name_H-M   'P 1'
#
loop_
_entity.id
_entity.type
_entity.pdbx_description
1 polymer ?
#
loop_
_entity_poly.entity_id
_entity_poly.type
_entity_poly.pdbx_seq_one_letter_code
_entity_poly.pdbx_strand_id
1 'polypeptide(L)' 'LQQGNIVAIPRSSNSARMAENLDVFDFTLAEEEMNRIAALKRNDGRIANPAGRAPAWD' A
#
# COMPACT_ATOMS: atom_id res chain seq x y z
N LEU A 1 -8.71 4.36 3.89
CA LEU A 1 -8.67 2.88 3.76
C LEU A 1 -9.98 2.43 3.11
N GLN A 2 -9.93 1.78 1.94
CA GLN A 2 -11.15 1.50 1.15
C GLN A 2 -11.31 0.02 0.77
N GLN A 3 -10.21 -0.74 0.69
CA GLN A 3 -10.27 -2.18 0.48
C GLN A 3 -10.56 -2.87 1.82
N GLY A 4 -11.63 -3.67 1.88
CA GLY A 4 -12.04 -4.38 3.08
C GLY A 4 -10.97 -5.38 3.54
N ASN A 5 -10.85 -5.56 4.87
CA ASN A 5 -9.88 -6.45 5.51
C ASN A 5 -8.40 -6.14 5.22
N ILE A 6 -8.08 -4.89 4.83
CA ILE A 6 -6.70 -4.44 4.59
C ILE A 6 -6.38 -3.26 5.51
N VAL A 7 -5.20 -3.32 6.14
CA VAL A 7 -4.64 -2.25 6.98
C VAL A 7 -3.31 -1.80 6.40
N ALA A 8 -3.14 -0.50 6.19
CA ALA A 8 -1.87 0.09 5.76
C ALA A 8 -1.00 0.44 6.97
N ILE A 9 0.31 0.16 6.89
CA ILE A 9 1.29 0.51 7.92
C ILE A 9 2.32 1.49 7.29
N PRO A 10 2.01 2.79 7.24
CA PRO A 10 2.91 3.78 6.67
C PRO A 10 4.12 4.01 7.59
N ARG A 11 5.33 3.96 7.04
CA ARG A 11 6.56 4.25 7.78
C ARG A 11 6.97 5.72 7.58
N SER A 12 7.23 6.44 8.65
CA SER A 12 7.90 7.75 8.61
C SER A 12 8.71 7.99 9.89
N SER A 13 9.80 8.75 9.79
CA SER A 13 10.56 9.32 10.92
C SER A 13 10.44 10.84 11.01
N ASN A 14 9.62 11.44 10.15
CA ASN A 14 9.34 12.87 10.11
C ASN A 14 7.90 13.11 10.60
N SER A 15 7.73 13.97 11.61
CA SER A 15 6.44 14.22 12.26
C SER A 15 5.38 14.80 11.32
N ALA A 16 5.75 15.71 10.42
CA ALA A 16 4.80 16.26 9.45
C ALA A 16 4.28 15.16 8.49
N ARG A 17 5.17 14.27 8.04
CA ARG A 17 4.79 13.11 7.20
C ARG A 17 3.97 12.09 7.96
N MET A 18 4.20 11.92 9.27
CA MET A 18 3.35 11.06 10.09
C MET A 18 1.93 11.60 10.17
N ALA A 19 1.77 12.92 10.35
CA ALA A 19 0.46 13.56 10.36
C ALA A 19 -0.25 13.39 9.00
N GLU A 20 0.42 13.71 7.90
CA GLU A 20 -0.13 13.57 6.53
C GLU A 20 -0.52 12.11 6.22
N ASN A 21 0.31 11.12 6.59
CA ASN A 21 -0.01 9.71 6.37
C ASN A 21 -1.26 9.24 7.14
N LEU A 22 -1.62 9.91 8.23
CA LEU A 22 -2.82 9.62 9.02
C LEU A 22 -4.03 10.40 8.53
N ASP A 23 -3.84 11.45 7.74
CA ASP A 23 -4.88 12.33 7.19
C ASP A 23 -5.41 11.79 5.84
N VAL A 24 -5.88 10.55 5.85
CA VAL A 24 -6.33 9.82 4.63
C VAL A 24 -7.74 9.24 4.76
N PHE A 25 -8.51 9.76 5.71
CA PHE A 25 -9.85 9.27 6.06
C PHE A 25 -10.97 10.24 5.71
N ASP A 26 -10.63 11.43 5.23
CA ASP A 26 -11.55 12.49 4.81
C ASP A 26 -11.93 12.43 3.33
N PHE A 27 -11.31 11.52 2.55
CA PHE A 27 -11.65 11.27 1.16
C PHE A 27 -11.88 9.79 0.85
N THR A 28 -12.52 9.54 -0.29
CA THR A 28 -12.66 8.22 -0.91
C THR A 28 -12.23 8.32 -2.36
N LEU A 29 -11.73 7.22 -2.90
CA LEU A 29 -11.41 7.12 -4.33
C LEU A 29 -12.63 6.59 -5.07
N ALA A 30 -12.89 7.15 -6.25
CA ALA A 30 -13.88 6.60 -7.18
C ALA A 30 -13.43 5.22 -7.68
N GLU A 31 -14.37 4.45 -8.20
CA GLU A 31 -14.08 3.11 -8.70
C GLU A 31 -13.04 3.14 -9.83
N GLU A 32 -13.13 4.11 -10.73
CA GLU A 32 -12.19 4.30 -11.83
C GLU A 32 -10.78 4.62 -11.32
N GLU A 33 -10.66 5.39 -10.24
CA GLU A 33 -9.37 5.72 -9.63
C GLU A 33 -8.74 4.48 -8.97
N MET A 34 -9.55 3.69 -8.26
CA MET A 34 -9.12 2.40 -7.70
C MET A 34 -8.67 1.42 -8.79
N ASN A 35 -9.39 1.34 -9.90
CA ASN A 35 -9.05 0.51 -11.05
C ASN A 35 -7.73 0.94 -11.70
N ARG A 36 -7.49 2.25 -11.83
CA ARG A 36 -6.21 2.79 -12.34
C ARG A 36 -5.04 2.43 -11.44
N ILE A 37 -5.21 2.47 -10.12
CA ILE A 37 -4.16 2.05 -9.17
C ILE A 37 -3.91 0.54 -9.28
N ALA A 38 -4.96 -0.28 -9.37
CA ALA A 38 -4.83 -1.73 -9.51
C ALA A 38 -4.06 -2.13 -10.78
N ALA A 39 -4.22 -1.36 -11.87
CA ALA A 39 -3.50 -1.56 -13.13
C ALA A 39 -1.98 -1.33 -13.03
N LEU A 40 -1.47 -0.72 -11.95
CA LEU A 40 -0.03 -0.54 -11.72
C LEU A 40 0.67 -1.82 -11.22
N LYS A 41 -0.06 -2.91 -10.98
CA LYS A 41 0.51 -4.21 -10.56
C LYS A 41 1.56 -4.69 -11.57
N ARG A 42 2.71 -5.13 -11.08
CA ARG A 42 3.79 -5.75 -11.86
C ARG A 42 4.17 -7.11 -11.30
N ASN A 43 4.54 -8.05 -12.17
CA ASN A 43 4.98 -9.40 -11.78
C ASN A 43 6.28 -9.38 -10.95
N ASP A 44 7.11 -8.36 -11.12
CA ASP A 44 8.38 -8.15 -10.42
C ASP A 44 8.29 -7.10 -9.29
N GLY A 45 7.06 -6.73 -8.85
CA GLY A 45 6.86 -5.63 -7.91
C GLY A 45 7.20 -5.92 -6.44
N ARG A 46 7.55 -7.16 -6.08
CA ARG A 46 7.82 -7.55 -4.68
C ARG A 46 9.19 -7.05 -4.24
N ILE A 47 9.21 -6.09 -3.31
CA ILE A 47 10.46 -5.50 -2.78
C ILE A 47 11.13 -6.41 -1.74
N ALA A 48 10.36 -7.04 -0.86
CA ALA A 48 10.87 -7.90 0.20
C ALA A 48 10.91 -9.37 -0.24
N ASN A 49 12.08 -9.85 -0.68
CA ASN A 49 12.29 -11.24 -1.07
C ASN A 49 13.68 -11.78 -0.61
N PRO A 50 13.93 -11.88 0.70
CA PRO A 50 15.24 -12.31 1.23
C PRO A 50 15.54 -13.79 0.97
N ALA A 51 16.73 -14.08 0.43
CA ALA A 51 17.20 -15.44 0.21
C ALA A 51 17.24 -16.25 1.53
N GLY A 52 16.79 -17.51 1.46
CA GLY A 52 16.76 -18.43 2.61
C GLY A 52 15.70 -18.12 3.67
N ARG A 53 14.89 -17.07 3.51
CA ARG A 53 13.76 -16.75 4.42
C ARG A 53 12.43 -16.56 3.70
N ALA A 54 12.46 -16.10 2.46
CA ALA A 54 11.25 -16.00 1.66
C ALA A 54 10.74 -17.41 1.29
N PRO A 55 9.42 -17.67 1.40
CA PRO A 55 8.81 -18.88 0.89
C PRO A 55 8.79 -18.89 -0.64
N ALA A 56 8.37 -20.02 -1.23
CA ALA A 56 7.88 -20.02 -2.61
C ALA A 56 6.58 -19.22 -2.64
N TRP A 57 6.64 -18.03 -3.24
CA TRP A 57 5.46 -17.22 -3.50
C TRP A 57 4.58 -17.92 -4.54
N ASP A 58 3.27 -17.71 -4.40
CA ASP A 58 2.22 -18.18 -5.31
C ASP A 58 2.32 -17.59 -6.73
#